data_AF-A0A212CFH6-F1
#
_entry.id   AF-A0A212CFH6-F1
#
_cell.length_a   1.000
_cell.length_b   1.000
_cell.length_c   1.000
_cell.angle_alpha   90.00
_cell.angle_beta   90.00
_cell.angle_gamma   90.00
#
_symmetry.space_group_name_H-M   'P 1'
#
loop_
_entity.id
_entity.type
_entity.pdbx_description
1 polymer ?
#
loop_
_entity_poly.entity_id
_entity_poly.type
_entity_poly.pdbx_seq_one_letter_code
_entity_poly.pdbx_strand_id
1 'polypeptide(L)'
;MGGALILAAAAGALALLLLAVRLWVVLSPRAPVPRRSLSILVVAGSGGHTTEILRLLENLSDAYSPRHYIVADTDEMSTHKINSFEQNRADRNPSAT
;
A
#
# COMPACT_ATOMS: atom_id res chain seq x y z
N MET A 1 -22.49 0.27 56.24
CA MET A 1 -21.07 0.13 55.83
C MET A 1 -20.85 -0.81 54.64
N GLY A 2 -21.57 -1.94 54.51
CA GLY A 2 -21.39 -2.87 53.38
C GLY A 2 -21.67 -2.29 51.98
N GLY A 3 -22.71 -1.45 51.82
CA GLY A 3 -23.06 -0.88 50.50
C GLY A 3 -21.98 0.03 49.90
N ALA A 4 -21.28 0.82 50.73
CA ALA A 4 -20.20 1.69 50.27
C ALA A 4 -18.98 0.88 49.79
N LEU A 5 -18.69 -0.25 50.43
CA LEU A 5 -17.62 -1.17 50.01
C LEU A 5 -17.95 -1.84 48.68
N ILE A 6 -19.22 -2.23 48.47
CA ILE A 6 -19.68 -2.81 47.20
C ILE A 6 -19.58 -1.79 46.05
N LEU A 7 -19.98 -0.54 46.29
CA LEU A 7 -19.88 0.53 45.29
C LEU A 7 -18.42 0.85 44.93
N ALA A 8 -17.53 0.92 45.92
CA ALA A 8 -16.10 1.16 45.70
C ALA A 8 -15.45 0.02 44.90
N ALA A 9 -15.78 -1.23 45.23
CA ALA A 9 -15.30 -2.40 44.51
C ALA A 9 -15.80 -2.43 43.05
N ALA A 10 -17.08 -2.10 42.82
CA ALA A 10 -17.66 -2.03 41.48
C ALA A 10 -16.99 -0.94 40.62
N ALA A 11 -16.73 0.23 41.19
CA ALA A 11 -16.03 1.32 40.49
C ALA A 11 -14.58 0.93 40.14
N GLY A 12 -13.87 0.28 41.05
CA GLY A 12 -12.51 -0.22 40.80
C GLY A 12 -12.47 -1.29 39.70
N ALA A 13 -13.40 -2.24 39.72
CA ALA A 13 -13.52 -3.26 38.67
C ALA A 13 -13.81 -2.64 37.31
N LEU A 14 -14.70 -1.64 37.25
CA LEU A 14 -14.99 -0.91 36.01
C LEU A 14 -13.76 -0.16 35.50
N ALA A 15 -12.99 0.49 36.38
CA ALA A 15 -11.77 1.19 36.00
C ALA A 15 -10.69 0.23 35.43
N LEU A 16 -10.51 -0.93 36.05
CA LEU A 16 -9.59 -1.97 35.57
C LEU A 16 -10.04 -2.54 34.21
N LEU A 17 -11.35 -2.76 34.03
CA LEU A 17 -11.91 -3.20 32.74
C LEU A 17 -11.63 -2.17 31.65
N LEU A 18 -11.89 -0.87 31.92
CA LEU A 18 -11.62 0.21 30.96
C LEU A 18 -10.13 0.32 30.63
N LEU A 19 -9.25 0.16 31.62
CA LEU A 19 -7.80 0.14 31.41
C LEU A 19 -7.37 -1.05 30.54
N ALA A 20 -7.89 -2.24 30.81
CA ALA A 20 -7.60 -3.44 30.02
C ALA A 20 -8.08 -3.29 28.57
N VAL A 21 -9.27 -2.73 28.34
CA VAL A 21 -9.79 -2.42 27.00
C VAL A 21 -8.93 -1.38 26.29
N ARG A 22 -8.49 -0.33 26.99
CA ARG A 22 -7.58 0.69 26.43
C ARG A 22 -6.26 0.08 26.03
N LEU A 23 -5.64 -0.72 26.90
CA LEU A 23 -4.41 -1.44 26.61
C LEU A 23 -4.60 -2.39 25.43
N TRP A 24 -5.70 -3.14 25.39
CA TRP A 24 -6.02 -4.01 24.26
C TRP A 24 -6.13 -3.23 22.95
N VAL A 25 -6.82 -2.09 22.91
CA VAL A 25 -6.97 -1.29 21.67
C VAL A 25 -5.64 -0.68 21.22
N VAL A 26 -4.80 -0.25 22.16
CA VAL A 26 -3.49 0.37 21.85
C VAL A 26 -2.45 -0.68 21.45
N LEU A 27 -2.43 -1.83 22.12
CA LEU A 27 -1.49 -2.93 21.89
C LEU A 27 -1.98 -3.91 20.82
N SER A 28 -3.27 -3.86 20.46
CA SER A 28 -3.81 -4.67 19.37
C SER A 28 -3.03 -4.33 18.10
N PRO A 29 -2.33 -5.32 17.50
CA PRO A 29 -1.67 -5.10 16.24
C PRO A 29 -2.74 -4.69 15.24
N ARG A 30 -2.64 -3.47 14.72
CA ARG A 30 -3.36 -3.11 13.51
C ARG A 30 -2.79 -4.00 12.43
N ALA A 31 -3.55 -5.02 12.02
CA ALA A 31 -3.23 -5.76 10.82
C ALA A 31 -2.96 -4.73 9.72
N PRO A 32 -1.78 -4.76 9.07
CA PRO A 32 -1.51 -3.85 7.97
C PRO A 32 -2.63 -4.06 6.97
N VAL A 33 -3.46 -3.03 6.76
CA VAL A 33 -4.47 -3.05 5.71
C VAL A 33 -3.72 -3.37 4.43
N PRO A 34 -4.04 -4.47 3.73
CA PRO A 34 -3.39 -4.77 2.47
C PRO A 34 -3.52 -3.54 1.60
N ARG A 35 -2.39 -2.95 1.20
CA ARG A 35 -2.40 -1.76 0.35
C ARG A 35 -3.18 -2.15 -0.90
N ARG A 36 -4.37 -1.57 -1.06
CA ARG A 36 -5.14 -1.70 -2.30
C ARG A 36 -4.22 -1.27 -3.43
N SER A 37 -4.29 -1.98 -4.54
CA SER A 37 -3.43 -1.71 -5.67
C SER A 37 -3.70 -0.28 -6.16
N LEU A 38 -2.65 0.53 -6.25
CA LEU A 38 -2.67 1.93 -6.65
C LEU A 38 -2.44 1.99 -8.16
N SER A 39 -3.37 2.59 -8.89
CA SER A 39 -3.17 2.83 -10.32
C SER A 39 -2.19 3.99 -10.54
N ILE A 40 -1.33 3.85 -11.55
CA ILE A 40 -0.41 4.91 -11.96
C ILE A 40 -0.57 5.21 -13.45
N LEU A 41 -0.36 6.47 -13.82
CA LEU A 41 -0.33 6.95 -15.20
C LEU A 41 1.07 7.48 -15.50
N VAL A 42 1.62 7.03 -16.61
CA VAL A 42 2.96 7.37 -17.08
C VAL A 42 2.84 7.99 -18.45
N VAL A 43 3.40 9.19 -18.62
CA VAL A 43 3.45 9.86 -19.93
C VAL A 43 4.88 9.77 -20.44
N ALA A 44 5.06 9.21 -21.64
CA ALA A 44 6.34 8.96 -22.27
C ALA A 44 6.44 9.70 -23.62
N GLY A 45 7.64 10.17 -23.95
CA GLY A 45 7.95 10.88 -25.19
C GLY A 45 9.46 10.82 -25.49
N SER A 46 9.87 11.25 -26.69
CA SER A 46 11.13 10.84 -27.37
C SER A 46 12.45 11.37 -26.78
N GLY A 47 12.46 11.74 -25.50
CA GLY A 47 13.65 12.19 -24.76
C GLY A 47 14.28 11.13 -23.85
N GLY A 48 15.29 11.55 -23.08
CA GLY A 48 15.90 10.72 -22.03
C GLY A 48 14.95 10.38 -20.87
N HIS A 49 13.88 11.16 -20.71
CA HIS A 49 12.95 11.07 -19.58
C HIS A 49 12.18 9.75 -19.49
N THR A 50 11.80 9.14 -20.61
CA THR A 50 11.15 7.81 -20.57
C THR A 50 12.05 6.78 -19.88
N THR A 51 13.36 6.85 -20.13
CA THR A 51 14.32 5.89 -19.54
C THR A 51 14.51 6.15 -18.05
N GLU A 52 14.51 7.41 -17.62
CA GLU A 52 14.55 7.80 -16.21
C GLU A 52 13.30 7.31 -15.46
N ILE A 53 12.12 7.49 -16.07
CA ILE A 53 10.85 7.03 -15.50
C ILE A 53 10.82 5.50 -15.39
N LEU A 54 11.23 4.76 -16.43
CA LEU A 54 11.26 3.30 -16.38
C LEU A 54 12.19 2.79 -15.26
N ARG A 55 13.34 3.44 -15.02
CA ARG A 55 14.23 3.11 -13.89
C ARG A 55 13.58 3.37 -12.53
N LEU A 56 12.75 4.40 -12.40
CA LEU A 56 11.97 4.62 -11.18
C LEU A 56 10.91 3.53 -11.00
N LEU A 57 10.19 3.19 -12.07
CA LEU A 57 9.14 2.17 -12.06
C LEU A 57 9.69 0.77 -11.73
N GLU A 58 10.93 0.46 -12.14
CA GLU A 58 11.57 -0.81 -11.82
C GLU A 58 11.66 -1.08 -10.31
N ASN A 59 11.83 -0.02 -9.52
CA ASN A 59 11.98 -0.12 -8.07
C ASN A 59 10.63 -0.02 -7.32
N LEU A 60 9.51 0.23 -8.02
CA LEU A 60 8.18 0.25 -7.42
C LEU A 60 7.65 -1.17 -7.21
N SER A 61 6.94 -1.39 -6.12
CA SER A 61 6.31 -2.69 -5.85
C SER A 61 5.13 -2.99 -6.78
N ASP A 62 4.66 -4.23 -6.76
CA ASP A 62 3.46 -4.66 -7.52
C ASP A 62 2.15 -4.13 -6.96
N ALA A 63 2.19 -3.47 -5.80
CA ALA A 63 1.07 -2.70 -5.31
C ALA A 63 0.71 -1.54 -6.24
N TYR A 64 1.59 -1.13 -7.16
CA TYR A 64 1.32 -0.07 -8.14
C TYR A 64 0.82 -0.67 -9.47
N SER A 65 -0.33 -1.33 -9.42
CA SER A 65 -1.00 -1.95 -10.57
C SER A 65 -2.49 -1.62 -10.55
N PRO A 66 -3.15 -1.30 -11.67
CA PRO A 66 -2.63 -1.28 -13.05
C PRO A 66 -1.81 -0.02 -13.39
N ARG A 67 -1.00 -0.10 -14.45
CA ARG A 67 -0.15 1.00 -14.93
C ARG A 67 -0.57 1.39 -16.34
N HIS A 68 -0.91 2.65 -16.52
CA HIS A 68 -1.39 3.18 -17.79
C HIS A 68 -0.28 4.03 -18.44
N TYR A 69 -0.01 3.79 -19.71
CA TYR A 69 1.01 4.49 -20.46
C TYR A 69 0.38 5.34 -21.55
N ILE A 70 0.74 6.62 -21.60
CA ILE A 70 0.43 7.53 -22.69
C ILE A 70 1.76 7.80 -23.39
N VAL A 71 1.87 7.41 -24.66
CA VAL A 71 3.08 7.62 -25.44
C VAL A 71 2.81 8.68 -26.50
N ALA A 72 3.77 9.57 -26.72
CA ALA A 72 3.73 10.52 -27.82
C ALA A 72 3.73 9.77 -29.16
N ASP A 73 2.87 10.20 -30.09
CA ASP A 73 2.66 9.55 -31.39
C ASP A 73 3.96 9.39 -32.21
N THR A 74 4.89 10.33 -32.05
CA THR A 74 6.18 10.34 -32.74
C THR A 74 7.26 9.45 -32.10
N ASP A 75 6.95 8.72 -31.02
CA ASP A 75 7.93 8.03 -30.18
C ASP A 75 7.70 6.52 -30.07
N GLU A 76 7.90 5.81 -31.18
CA GLU A 76 7.85 4.34 -31.23
C GLU A 76 8.89 3.66 -30.32
N MET A 77 10.05 4.30 -30.12
CA MET A 77 11.13 3.77 -29.30
C MET A 77 10.72 3.64 -27.83
N SER A 78 9.99 4.61 -27.29
CA SER A 78 9.46 4.52 -25.92
C SER A 78 8.40 3.42 -25.80
N THR A 79 7.53 3.23 -26.80
CA THR A 79 6.55 2.14 -26.81
C THR A 79 7.24 0.77 -26.70
N HIS A 80 8.30 0.55 -27.48
CA HIS A 80 9.07 -0.69 -27.40
C HIS A 80 9.71 -0.89 -26.02
N LYS A 81 10.32 0.16 -25.46
CA LYS A 81 10.93 0.09 -24.11
C LYS A 81 9.91 -0.23 -23.02
N ILE A 82 8.73 0.39 -23.07
CA ILE A 82 7.64 0.15 -22.11
C ILE A 82 7.14 -1.29 -22.21
N ASN A 83 6.92 -1.79 -23.43
CA ASN A 83 6.48 -3.17 -23.64
C ASN A 83 7.51 -4.19 -23.12
N SER A 84 8.78 -4.01 -23.43
CA SER A 84 9.85 -4.88 -22.90
C SER A 84 9.95 -4.80 -21.37
N PHE A 85 9.73 -3.61 -20.79
CA PHE A 85 9.74 -3.42 -19.34
C PHE A 85 8.61 -4.20 -18.65
N GLU A 86 7.38 -4.12 -19.16
CA GLU A 86 6.25 -4.84 -18.56
C GLU A 86 6.34 -6.36 -18.77
N GLN A 87 6.83 -6.84 -19.91
CA GLN A 87 7.09 -8.27 -20.14
C GLN A 87 8.10 -8.81 -19.13
N ASN A 88 9.26 -8.14 -18.98
CA ASN A 88 10.30 -8.54 -18.01
C ASN A 88 9.78 -8.53 -16.57
N ARG A 89 8.78 -7.70 -16.25
CA ARG A 89 8.18 -7.66 -14.91
C ARG A 89 7.11 -8.74 -14.71
N ALA A 90 6.31 -9.03 -15.72
CA ALA A 90 5.37 -10.16 -15.69
C ALA A 90 6.11 -11.49 -15.49
N ASP A 91 7.25 -11.69 -16.17
CA ASP A 91 8.10 -12.87 -16.00
C ASP A 91 8.65 -13.00 -14.57
N ARG A 92 8.99 -11.88 -13.92
CA ARG A 92 9.46 -11.85 -12.53
C ARG A 92 8.36 -12.13 -11.51
N ASN A 93 7.10 -11.82 -11.83
CA ASN A 93 5.98 -11.99 -10.92
C ASN A 93 4.71 -12.51 -11.62
N PRO A 94 4.64 -13.82 -11.91
CA PRO A 94 3.53 -14.42 -12.66
C PRO A 94 2.19 -14.39 -11.91
N SER A 95 2.18 -14.12 -10.60
CA SER A 95 0.96 -14.08 -9.77
C SER A 95 0.28 -12.71 -9.72
N ALA A 96 0.81 -11.70 -10.42
CA ALA A 96 0.26 -10.34 -10.47
C ALA A 96 -0.63 -10.05 -11.69
N THR A 97 -0.87 -11.05 -12.54
CA THR A 97 -1.70 -10.98 -13.76
C THR A 97 -3.08 -11.57 -13.55
#